data_AF-A0AAJ6Z2E8-F1
#
_entry.id   AF-A0AAJ6Z2E8-F1
#
_cell.length_a   1.000
_cell.length_b   1.000
_cell.length_c   1.000
_cell.angle_alpha   90.00
_cell.angle_beta   90.00
_cell.angle_gamma   90.00
#
_symmetry.space_group_name_H-M   'P 1'
#
loop_
_entity.id
_entity.type
_entity.pdbx_description
1 polymer ?
#
loop_
_entity_poly.entity_id
_entity_poly.type
_entity_poly.pdbx_seq_one_letter_code
_entity_poly.pdbx_strand_id
1 'polypeptide(L)'
;MEYEDILITDQQNSLENGYGEEVTPTTCLNVLKTTYVRNNQSAKHMWRQMWSEFYQVHSYTYEELTSYVNIQDKSEEKKYTDRYVKTKNDFIFDNEVYYKRLCVLAEVSLLEAENRAKEAGRFAFLNVIGCGLGVWMISTHQTDVYILTFLERIRSFLKKDMLDHVSDVNFAFIHPSKGILALFTNSSEAETPTEKRIFFESKRHPKGGISVQLENRQPSSKLRGEHAGKLLVMTYPWDGNAHPGNEFWLGSLKTSGDPAAACSTQVSELHNAHINPAVSGHNTRVTGRYGLKTLNEYAAALTT
;
A
#
# COMPACT_ATOMS: atom_id res chain seq x y z
N MET A 1 8.83 10.45 8.12
CA MET A 1 7.42 10.88 8.07
C MET A 1 6.42 9.72 7.99
N GLU A 2 6.72 8.59 7.33
CA GLU A 2 5.78 7.43 7.32
C GLU A 2 6.40 6.10 7.74
N TYR A 3 7.73 5.95 7.59
CA TYR A 3 8.44 4.82 8.19
C TYR A 3 8.36 4.86 9.73
N GLU A 4 7.98 6.00 10.32
CA GLU A 4 7.93 6.24 11.76
C GLU A 4 6.89 5.37 12.48
N ASP A 5 5.89 4.88 11.75
CA ASP A 5 4.86 4.01 12.30
C ASP A 5 5.12 2.53 11.95
N ILE A 6 6.06 2.25 11.04
CA ILE A 6 6.44 0.89 10.62
C ILE A 6 7.71 0.42 11.32
N LEU A 7 8.70 1.29 11.44
CA LEU A 7 9.97 1.01 12.11
C LEU A 7 9.87 1.39 13.57
N ILE A 8 10.36 0.50 14.43
CA ILE A 8 10.46 0.67 15.86
C ILE A 8 11.95 0.72 16.21
N THR A 9 12.42 1.87 16.67
CA THR A 9 13.83 2.13 17.00
C THR A 9 13.95 2.80 18.37
N ASP A 10 15.09 2.62 19.03
CA ASP A 10 15.40 3.25 20.32
C ASP A 10 15.43 4.79 20.24
N GLN A 11 15.92 5.34 19.13
CA GLN A 11 15.99 6.78 18.90
C GLN A 11 14.61 7.42 18.64
N GLN A 12 13.72 6.70 17.97
CA GLN A 12 12.43 7.22 17.54
C GLN A 12 11.31 6.89 18.53
N ASN A 13 11.20 5.63 18.94
CA ASN A 13 10.08 5.10 19.72
C ASN A 13 10.33 5.28 21.21
N SER A 14 10.30 6.54 21.66
CA SER A 14 10.46 6.94 23.05
C SER A 14 9.26 7.77 23.53
N LEU A 15 9.07 7.83 24.86
CA LEU A 15 8.05 8.67 25.49
C LEU A 15 8.18 10.16 25.07
N GLU A 16 9.42 10.65 24.90
CA GLU A 16 9.69 12.04 24.47
C GLU A 16 9.17 12.33 23.06
N ASN A 17 9.10 11.30 22.22
CA ASN A 17 8.56 11.37 20.87
C ASN A 17 7.07 11.02 20.78
N GLY A 18 6.42 10.79 21.93
CA GLY A 18 4.98 10.56 22.04
C GLY A 18 4.53 9.10 21.90
N TYR A 19 5.46 8.15 21.80
CA TYR A 19 5.16 6.71 21.79
C TYR A 19 4.91 6.20 23.22
N GLY A 20 4.24 5.06 23.37
CA GLY A 20 3.83 4.49 24.66
C GLY A 20 2.47 4.97 25.12
N GLU A 21 1.97 4.43 26.23
CA GLU A 21 0.77 4.93 26.90
C GLU A 21 1.05 6.25 27.62
N GLU A 22 0.13 7.22 27.50
CA GLU A 22 0.17 8.43 28.32
C GLU A 22 -0.22 8.07 29.75
N VAL A 23 0.76 8.05 30.65
CA VAL A 23 0.50 7.95 32.09
C VAL A 23 -0.16 9.27 32.50
N THR A 24 -1.49 9.25 32.69
CA THR A 24 -2.20 10.42 33.20
C THR A 24 -1.68 10.72 34.61
N PRO A 25 -1.11 11.90 34.87
CA PRO A 25 -0.56 12.19 36.20
C PRO A 25 -1.67 12.16 37.26
N THR A 26 -1.56 11.26 38.24
CA THR A 26 -2.55 11.09 39.33
C THR A 26 -2.60 12.25 40.33
N THR A 27 -1.81 13.31 40.12
CA THR A 27 -1.73 14.47 41.00
C THR A 27 -2.36 15.71 40.36
N CYS A 28 -3.37 16.28 41.03
CA CYS A 28 -4.17 17.43 40.55
C CYS A 28 -3.33 18.64 40.09
N LEU A 29 -2.13 18.82 40.64
CA LEU A 29 -1.24 19.94 40.30
C LEU A 29 -0.61 19.80 38.89
N ASN A 30 -0.36 18.57 38.44
CA ASN A 30 0.21 18.30 37.12
C ASN A 30 -0.86 18.32 36.03
N VAL A 31 -2.08 17.88 36.37
CA VAL A 31 -3.28 18.01 35.50
C VAL A 31 -3.54 19.48 35.17
N LEU A 32 -3.42 20.40 36.14
CA LEU A 32 -3.61 21.83 35.89
C LEU A 32 -2.50 22.45 35.03
N LYS A 33 -1.27 21.93 35.09
CA LYS A 33 -0.15 22.36 34.22
C LYS A 33 -0.29 21.86 32.78
N THR A 34 -0.79 20.64 32.57
CA THR A 34 -0.96 20.06 31.23
C THR A 34 -2.21 20.56 30.51
N THR A 35 -3.27 20.94 31.23
CA THR A 35 -4.54 21.37 30.61
C THR A 35 -4.47 22.77 29.98
N TYR A 36 -3.57 23.66 30.43
CA TYR A 36 -3.50 25.06 29.98
C TYR A 36 -2.23 25.44 29.20
N VAL A 37 -1.24 24.56 29.11
CA VAL A 37 -0.03 24.78 28.31
C VAL A 37 -0.17 23.96 27.02
N ARG A 38 0.06 24.56 25.85
CA ARG A 38 0.31 23.83 24.59
C ARG A 38 1.49 22.88 24.82
N ASN A 39 1.21 21.69 25.31
CA ASN A 39 2.23 20.71 25.59
C ASN A 39 2.57 20.00 24.28
N ASN A 40 3.71 20.33 23.68
CA ASN A 40 4.20 19.66 22.47
C ASN A 40 4.28 18.14 22.65
N GLN A 41 4.47 17.64 23.88
CA GLN A 41 4.45 16.19 24.16
C GLN A 41 3.05 15.60 24.01
N SER A 42 2.01 16.30 24.48
CA SER A 42 0.61 15.86 24.29
C SER A 42 0.24 15.85 22.81
N ALA A 43 0.66 16.86 22.03
CA ALA A 43 0.43 16.88 20.59
C ALA A 43 1.14 15.73 19.85
N LYS A 44 2.41 15.44 20.20
CA LYS A 44 3.14 14.28 19.66
C LYS A 44 2.44 12.96 20.02
N HIS A 45 1.99 12.81 21.27
CA HIS A 45 1.28 11.62 21.71
C HIS A 45 -0.04 11.44 20.96
N MET A 46 -0.88 12.49 20.88
CA MET A 46 -2.13 12.45 20.12
C MET A 46 -1.89 12.08 18.65
N TRP A 47 -0.80 12.57 18.05
CA TRP A 47 -0.41 12.18 16.69
C TRP A 47 -0.11 10.69 16.58
N ARG A 48 0.66 10.11 17.52
CA ARG A 48 0.94 8.67 17.54
C ARG A 48 -0.30 7.85 17.83
N GLN A 49 -1.16 8.30 18.73
CA GLN A 49 -2.43 7.67 19.03
C GLN A 49 -3.34 7.61 17.78
N MET A 50 -3.44 8.70 17.01
CA MET A 50 -4.22 8.71 15.77
C MET A 50 -3.77 7.61 14.79
N TRP A 51 -2.46 7.43 14.60
CA TRP A 51 -1.93 6.38 13.72
C TRP A 51 -2.10 4.98 14.30
N SER A 52 -1.92 4.83 15.61
CA SER A 52 -2.19 3.59 16.33
C SER A 52 -3.67 3.18 16.23
N GLU A 53 -4.60 4.11 16.31
CA GLU A 53 -6.04 3.87 16.10
C GLU A 53 -6.35 3.52 14.64
N PHE A 54 -5.77 4.28 13.69
CA PHE A 54 -5.94 4.02 12.26
C PHE A 54 -5.48 2.60 11.89
N TYR A 55 -4.28 2.23 12.33
CA TYR A 55 -3.75 0.89 12.14
C TYR A 55 -4.28 -0.12 13.16
N GLN A 56 -5.09 0.26 14.15
CA GLN A 56 -5.56 -0.64 15.22
C GLN A 56 -4.40 -1.46 15.84
N VAL A 57 -3.32 -0.79 16.21
CA VAL A 57 -2.15 -1.37 16.88
C VAL A 57 -1.78 -0.53 18.10
N HIS A 58 -1.11 -1.15 19.07
CA HIS A 58 -0.58 -0.41 20.21
C HIS A 58 0.63 0.46 19.81
N SER A 59 0.77 1.64 20.42
CA SER A 59 1.91 2.54 20.22
C SER A 59 3.05 2.18 21.17
N TYR A 60 3.92 1.25 20.77
CA TYR A 60 5.01 0.82 21.66
C TYR A 60 6.17 1.80 21.71
N THR A 61 6.74 1.98 22.90
CA THR A 61 8.14 2.40 23.00
C THR A 61 9.06 1.22 22.66
N TYR A 62 10.30 1.50 22.25
CA TYR A 62 11.28 0.45 21.94
C TYR A 62 11.59 -0.41 23.18
N GLU A 63 11.80 0.22 24.33
CA GLU A 63 12.08 -0.47 25.60
C GLU A 63 10.92 -1.36 26.03
N GLU A 64 9.69 -0.85 25.90
CA GLU A 64 8.48 -1.60 26.19
C GLU A 64 8.42 -2.85 25.30
N LEU A 65 8.47 -2.70 23.97
CA LEU A 65 8.39 -3.82 23.03
C LEU A 65 9.44 -4.91 23.29
N THR A 66 10.68 -4.48 23.47
CA THR A 66 11.81 -5.39 23.66
C THR A 66 11.82 -6.08 25.03
N SER A 67 11.04 -5.59 26.01
CA SER A 67 10.92 -6.20 27.32
C SER A 67 10.08 -7.50 27.36
N TYR A 68 9.15 -7.69 26.42
CA TYR A 68 8.29 -8.89 26.38
C TYR A 68 8.26 -9.62 25.03
N VAL A 69 8.79 -9.05 23.95
CA VAL A 69 8.89 -9.75 22.65
C VAL A 69 10.31 -10.25 22.41
N ASN A 70 10.46 -11.57 22.30
CA ASN A 70 11.69 -12.19 21.80
C ASN A 70 11.65 -12.29 20.27
N ILE A 71 12.34 -11.39 19.58
CA ILE A 71 12.40 -11.35 18.11
C ILE A 71 13.49 -12.30 17.63
N GLN A 72 13.08 -13.40 17.02
CA GLN A 72 14.00 -14.36 16.41
C GLN A 72 14.42 -13.89 15.03
N ASP A 73 15.71 -14.01 14.71
CA ASP A 73 16.17 -13.80 13.35
C ASP A 73 15.85 -15.04 12.50
N LYS A 74 14.97 -14.87 11.51
CA LYS A 74 14.61 -15.90 10.55
C LYS A 74 15.31 -15.64 9.22
N SER A 75 15.39 -16.69 8.39
CA SER A 75 15.81 -16.52 7.00
C SER A 75 14.92 -15.50 6.30
N GLU A 76 15.50 -14.72 5.39
CA GLU A 76 14.78 -13.68 4.62
C GLU A 76 13.49 -14.22 3.97
N GLU A 77 13.51 -15.48 3.51
CA GLU A 77 12.37 -16.16 2.89
C GLU A 77 11.20 -16.48 3.83
N LYS A 78 11.32 -16.20 5.13
CA LYS A 78 10.25 -16.43 6.12
C LYS A 78 9.89 -15.19 6.94
N LYS A 79 10.61 -14.07 6.76
CA LYS A 79 10.39 -12.84 7.54
C LYS A 79 8.97 -12.28 7.40
N TYR A 80 8.32 -12.46 6.25
CA TYR A 80 6.94 -12.03 6.02
C TYR A 80 5.91 -12.72 6.93
N THR A 81 6.28 -13.82 7.61
CA THR A 81 5.37 -14.57 8.50
C THR A 81 5.32 -14.04 9.92
N ASP A 82 6.31 -13.22 10.33
CA ASP A 82 6.37 -12.63 11.66
C ASP A 82 5.83 -11.22 11.65
N ARG A 83 5.24 -10.81 12.78
CA ARG A 83 4.86 -9.41 12.97
C ARG A 83 6.09 -8.51 13.10
N TYR A 84 6.99 -8.83 14.03
CA TYR A 84 8.18 -8.03 14.27
C TYR A 84 9.40 -8.70 13.65
N VAL A 85 10.09 -7.97 12.78
CA VAL A 85 11.24 -8.48 12.04
C VAL A 85 12.46 -7.64 12.36
N LYS A 86 13.55 -8.28 12.80
CA LYS A 86 14.84 -7.61 12.94
C LYS A 86 15.47 -7.39 11.57
N THR A 87 15.78 -6.14 11.27
CA THR A 87 16.44 -5.72 10.03
C THR A 87 17.97 -5.68 10.22
N LYS A 88 18.72 -5.50 9.14
CA LYS A 88 20.19 -5.47 9.16
C LYS A 88 20.78 -4.30 9.96
N ASN A 89 20.01 -3.22 10.15
CA ASN A 89 20.43 -2.02 10.88
C ASN A 89 19.95 -2.04 12.33
N ASP A 90 19.64 -3.21 12.88
CA ASP A 90 19.06 -3.42 14.22
C ASP A 90 17.68 -2.76 14.46
N PHE A 91 17.07 -2.15 13.44
CA PHE A 91 15.68 -1.68 13.53
C PHE A 91 14.71 -2.86 13.55
N ILE A 92 13.61 -2.70 14.29
CA ILE A 92 12.49 -3.62 14.29
C ILE A 92 11.47 -3.12 13.25
N PHE A 93 11.08 -3.98 12.32
CA PHE A 93 10.07 -3.70 11.31
C PHE A 93 8.74 -4.36 11.73
N ASP A 94 7.65 -3.60 11.83
CA ASP A 94 6.30 -4.12 12.10
C ASP A 94 5.56 -4.43 10.78
N ASN A 95 5.55 -5.70 10.40
CA ASN A 95 4.83 -6.20 9.23
C ASN A 95 3.32 -6.01 9.33
N GLU A 96 2.73 -5.96 10.54
CA GLU A 96 1.29 -5.75 10.68
C GLU A 96 0.91 -4.32 10.27
N VAL A 97 1.68 -3.32 10.72
CA VAL A 97 1.46 -1.92 10.30
C VAL A 97 1.72 -1.75 8.81
N TYR A 98 2.80 -2.33 8.30
CA TYR A 98 3.10 -2.28 6.87
C TYR A 98 2.01 -2.95 6.02
N TYR A 99 1.51 -4.12 6.42
CA TYR A 99 0.37 -4.79 5.79
C TYR A 99 -0.88 -3.90 5.77
N LYS A 100 -1.27 -3.32 6.92
CA LYS A 100 -2.47 -2.47 7.01
C LYS A 100 -2.37 -1.21 6.14
N ARG A 101 -1.17 -0.64 6.04
CA ARG A 101 -0.88 0.45 5.10
C ARG A 101 -1.04 0.01 3.65
N LEU A 102 -0.48 -1.14 3.30
CA LEU A 102 -0.60 -1.71 1.95
C LEU A 102 -2.05 -2.08 1.59
N CYS A 103 -2.90 -2.42 2.56
CA CYS A 103 -4.32 -2.63 2.31
C CYS A 103 -4.96 -1.38 1.70
N VAL A 104 -4.63 -0.17 2.17
CA VAL A 104 -5.16 1.08 1.61
C VAL A 104 -4.78 1.19 0.13
N LEU A 105 -3.51 0.98 -0.20
CA LEU A 105 -3.02 1.03 -1.58
C LEU A 105 -3.69 -0.03 -2.46
N ALA A 106 -3.76 -1.27 -1.99
CA ALA A 106 -4.33 -2.39 -2.73
C ALA A 106 -5.83 -2.20 -2.98
N GLU A 107 -6.58 -1.82 -1.94
CA GLU A 107 -8.03 -1.62 -2.03
C GLU A 107 -8.38 -0.44 -2.94
N VAL A 108 -7.68 0.69 -2.81
CA VAL A 108 -7.86 1.85 -3.70
C VAL A 108 -7.60 1.45 -5.15
N SER A 109 -6.47 0.78 -5.41
CA SER A 109 -6.07 0.39 -6.78
C SER A 109 -7.08 -0.56 -7.43
N LEU A 110 -7.57 -1.55 -6.66
CA LEU A 110 -8.54 -2.53 -7.15
C LEU A 110 -9.91 -1.90 -7.42
N LEU A 111 -10.42 -1.07 -6.50
CA LEU A 111 -11.73 -0.44 -6.63
C LEU A 111 -11.75 0.68 -7.66
N GLU A 112 -10.65 1.43 -7.81
CA GLU A 112 -10.51 2.40 -8.90
C GLU A 112 -10.52 1.65 -10.25
N ALA A 113 -9.75 0.56 -10.39
CA ALA A 113 -9.72 -0.21 -11.62
C ALA A 113 -11.09 -0.81 -11.97
N GLU A 114 -11.80 -1.34 -10.97
CA GLU A 114 -13.17 -1.84 -11.09
C GLU A 114 -14.11 -0.74 -11.62
N ASN A 115 -14.12 0.42 -10.95
CA ASN A 115 -15.03 1.50 -11.32
C ASN A 115 -14.76 2.02 -12.73
N ARG A 116 -13.49 2.24 -13.09
CA ARG A 116 -13.12 2.72 -14.44
C ARG A 116 -13.44 1.70 -15.53
N ALA A 117 -13.23 0.42 -15.25
CA ALA A 117 -13.53 -0.66 -16.19
C ALA A 117 -15.04 -0.76 -16.44
N LYS A 118 -15.84 -0.68 -15.36
CA LYS A 118 -17.31 -0.60 -15.43
C LYS A 118 -17.79 0.60 -16.25
N GLU A 119 -17.27 1.81 -15.97
CA GLU A 119 -17.61 3.03 -16.72
C GLU A 119 -17.27 2.91 -18.22
N ALA A 120 -16.15 2.25 -18.53
CA ALA A 120 -15.70 2.04 -19.90
C ALA A 120 -16.40 0.87 -20.62
N GLY A 121 -17.22 0.06 -19.93
CA GLY A 121 -17.82 -1.16 -20.48
C GLY A 121 -16.78 -2.21 -20.89
N ARG A 122 -15.65 -2.28 -20.19
CA ARG A 122 -14.51 -3.16 -20.49
C ARG A 122 -14.08 -3.92 -19.25
N PHE A 123 -13.30 -4.98 -19.42
CA PHE A 123 -12.57 -5.58 -18.29
C PHE A 123 -11.26 -4.84 -18.05
N ALA A 124 -10.83 -4.73 -16.81
CA ALA A 124 -9.58 -4.11 -16.39
C ALA A 124 -8.42 -5.11 -16.38
N PHE A 125 -7.29 -4.64 -16.88
CA PHE A 125 -5.97 -5.18 -16.59
C PHE A 125 -5.27 -4.17 -15.66
N LEU A 126 -5.14 -4.51 -14.38
CA LEU A 126 -4.46 -3.69 -13.39
C LEU A 126 -2.97 -4.04 -13.36
N ASN A 127 -2.13 -3.13 -13.85
CA ASN A 127 -0.68 -3.25 -13.82
C ASN A 127 -0.11 -2.56 -12.57
N VAL A 128 0.25 -3.35 -11.57
CA VAL A 128 0.81 -2.89 -10.29
C VAL A 128 2.31 -2.70 -10.41
N ILE A 129 2.77 -1.48 -10.22
CA ILE A 129 4.19 -1.12 -10.08
C ILE A 129 4.49 -0.95 -8.59
N GLY A 130 5.62 -1.48 -8.14
CA GLY A 130 6.01 -1.42 -6.73
C GLY A 130 6.16 0.01 -6.22
N CYS A 131 5.32 0.40 -5.26
CA CYS A 131 5.42 1.68 -4.57
C CYS A 131 6.25 1.52 -3.29
N GLY A 132 7.33 2.28 -3.14
CA GLY A 132 8.22 2.20 -1.97
C GLY A 132 9.11 0.94 -1.92
N LEU A 133 9.19 0.17 -3.01
CA LEU A 133 10.00 -1.05 -3.10
C LEU A 133 11.38 -0.83 -3.76
N GLY A 134 11.71 0.42 -4.11
CA GLY A 134 13.01 0.83 -4.63
C GLY A 134 13.97 1.23 -3.50
N VAL A 135 14.57 2.41 -3.61
CA VAL A 135 15.50 2.96 -2.59
C VAL A 135 14.87 3.17 -1.21
N TRP A 136 13.53 3.22 -1.15
CA TRP A 136 12.75 3.32 0.08
C TRP A 136 12.55 1.99 0.82
N MET A 137 12.92 0.86 0.20
CA MET A 137 12.77 -0.46 0.81
C MET A 137 13.84 -0.67 1.88
N ILE A 138 13.42 -1.04 3.08
CA ILE A 138 14.26 -1.33 4.25
C ILE A 138 14.75 -2.78 4.23
N SER A 139 13.89 -3.72 3.83
CA SER A 139 14.24 -5.14 3.76
C SER A 139 13.47 -5.85 2.65
N THR A 140 14.12 -6.85 2.05
CA THR A 140 13.62 -7.55 0.87
C THR A 140 12.30 -8.29 1.10
N HIS A 141 11.99 -8.70 2.33
CA HIS A 141 10.70 -9.36 2.62
C HIS A 141 9.49 -8.42 2.43
N GLN A 142 9.69 -7.10 2.32
CA GLN A 142 8.61 -6.17 1.99
C GLN A 142 7.94 -6.48 0.64
N THR A 143 8.67 -7.05 -0.32
CA THR A 143 8.07 -7.46 -1.61
C THR A 143 7.09 -8.63 -1.45
N ASP A 144 7.37 -9.54 -0.52
CA ASP A 144 6.49 -10.66 -0.16
C ASP A 144 5.22 -10.15 0.51
N VAL A 145 5.34 -9.29 1.52
CA VAL A 145 4.20 -8.68 2.21
C VAL A 145 3.35 -7.87 1.22
N TYR A 146 3.98 -7.13 0.29
CA TYR A 146 3.31 -6.37 -0.75
C TYR A 146 2.43 -7.25 -1.64
N ILE A 147 3.00 -8.31 -2.22
CA ILE A 147 2.25 -9.23 -3.08
C ILE A 147 1.14 -9.93 -2.29
N LEU A 148 1.47 -10.50 -1.13
CA LEU A 148 0.50 -11.20 -0.29
C LEU A 148 -0.69 -10.30 0.12
N THR A 149 -0.44 -9.01 0.39
CA THR A 149 -1.50 -8.05 0.72
C THR A 149 -2.48 -7.92 -0.44
N PHE A 150 -1.98 -7.69 -1.65
CA PHE A 150 -2.85 -7.61 -2.83
C PHE A 150 -3.60 -8.93 -3.09
N LEU A 151 -2.92 -10.09 -2.96
CA LEU A 151 -3.57 -11.39 -3.16
C LEU A 151 -4.73 -11.60 -2.17
N GLU A 152 -4.52 -11.23 -0.91
CA GLU A 152 -5.52 -11.37 0.14
C GLU A 152 -6.69 -10.38 -0.09
N ARG A 153 -6.41 -9.13 -0.48
CA ARG A 153 -7.46 -8.15 -0.82
C ARG A 153 -8.27 -8.56 -2.05
N ILE A 154 -7.64 -9.10 -3.09
CA ILE A 154 -8.34 -9.68 -4.26
C ILE A 154 -9.31 -10.77 -3.82
N ARG A 155 -8.84 -11.73 -3.00
CA ARG A 155 -9.70 -12.81 -2.47
C ARG A 155 -10.85 -12.25 -1.64
N SER A 156 -10.58 -11.27 -0.78
CA SER A 156 -11.58 -10.63 0.09
C SER A 156 -12.68 -9.95 -0.72
N PHE A 157 -12.32 -9.19 -1.75
CA PHE A 157 -13.28 -8.48 -2.59
C PHE A 157 -14.02 -9.38 -3.58
N LEU A 158 -13.38 -10.45 -4.11
CA LEU A 158 -14.09 -11.47 -4.87
C LEU A 158 -15.17 -12.18 -4.04
N LYS A 159 -14.89 -12.47 -2.76
CA LYS A 159 -15.90 -13.06 -1.86
C LYS A 159 -17.09 -12.13 -1.60
N LYS A 160 -16.88 -10.82 -1.65
CA LYS A 160 -17.87 -9.76 -1.43
C LYS A 160 -18.53 -9.25 -2.72
N ASP A 161 -18.21 -9.83 -3.86
CA ASP A 161 -18.74 -9.43 -5.18
C ASP A 161 -18.47 -7.95 -5.50
N MET A 162 -17.25 -7.50 -5.18
CA MET A 162 -16.81 -6.11 -5.36
C MET A 162 -15.87 -5.90 -6.55
N LEU A 163 -15.53 -6.97 -7.29
CA LEU A 163 -14.61 -6.92 -8.43
C LEU A 163 -15.19 -7.75 -9.58
N ASP A 164 -16.12 -7.20 -10.36
CA ASP A 164 -16.75 -7.89 -11.50
C ASP A 164 -16.09 -7.57 -12.86
N HIS A 165 -15.35 -6.46 -12.90
CA HIS A 165 -14.74 -5.92 -14.11
C HIS A 165 -13.22 -6.00 -14.08
N VAL A 166 -12.57 -6.15 -12.92
CA VAL A 166 -11.14 -6.50 -12.87
C VAL A 166 -10.95 -7.96 -13.26
N SER A 167 -10.34 -8.24 -14.41
CA SER A 167 -10.09 -9.63 -14.85
C SER A 167 -8.63 -10.06 -14.68
N ASP A 168 -7.70 -9.11 -14.66
CA ASP A 168 -6.27 -9.40 -14.61
C ASP A 168 -5.56 -8.41 -13.68
N VAL A 169 -4.64 -8.92 -12.85
CA VAL A 169 -3.71 -8.12 -12.06
C VAL A 169 -2.29 -8.59 -12.38
N ASN A 170 -1.41 -7.66 -12.74
CA ASN A 170 0.00 -7.97 -13.00
C ASN A 170 0.89 -7.19 -12.05
N PHE A 171 1.82 -7.85 -11.38
CA PHE A 171 2.90 -7.18 -10.67
C PHE A 171 4.12 -7.09 -11.59
N ALA A 172 4.51 -5.87 -11.97
CA ALA A 172 5.69 -5.63 -12.79
C ALA A 172 6.85 -5.07 -11.95
N PHE A 173 8.04 -5.60 -12.19
CA PHE A 173 9.30 -5.22 -11.54
C PHE A 173 9.36 -5.48 -10.03
N ILE A 174 8.44 -6.30 -9.49
CA ILE A 174 8.44 -6.73 -8.09
C ILE A 174 9.01 -8.15 -8.02
N HIS A 175 10.03 -8.34 -7.19
CA HIS A 175 10.75 -9.60 -7.06
C HIS A 175 10.49 -10.21 -5.67
N PRO A 176 9.52 -11.13 -5.54
CA PRO A 176 9.29 -11.85 -4.29
C PRO A 176 10.39 -12.88 -3.99
N SER A 177 10.41 -13.39 -2.76
CA SER A 177 11.18 -14.57 -2.38
C SER A 177 10.71 -15.82 -3.14
N LYS A 178 11.54 -16.86 -3.16
CA LYS A 178 11.23 -18.12 -3.85
C LYS A 178 9.94 -18.76 -3.36
N GLY A 179 9.65 -18.68 -2.06
CA GLY A 179 8.44 -19.24 -1.46
C GLY A 179 7.17 -18.57 -1.99
N ILE A 180 7.18 -17.25 -2.14
CA ILE A 180 6.05 -16.51 -2.70
C ILE A 180 5.98 -16.67 -4.22
N LEU A 181 7.13 -16.69 -4.91
CA LEU A 181 7.19 -16.97 -6.34
C LEU A 181 6.58 -18.34 -6.68
N ALA A 182 6.80 -19.35 -5.83
CA ALA A 182 6.27 -20.69 -6.00
C ALA A 182 4.74 -20.75 -6.03
N LEU A 183 4.05 -19.76 -5.45
CA LEU A 183 2.60 -19.66 -5.55
C LEU A 183 2.15 -19.49 -7.01
N PHE A 184 2.96 -18.83 -7.83
CA PHE A 184 2.67 -18.47 -9.23
C PHE A 184 3.19 -19.47 -10.24
N THR A 185 3.95 -20.48 -9.83
CA THR A 185 4.49 -21.48 -10.75
C THR A 185 3.71 -22.77 -10.58
N ASN A 186 2.99 -23.18 -11.62
CA ASN A 186 2.46 -24.54 -11.68
C ASN A 186 3.65 -25.52 -11.77
N SER A 187 3.71 -26.49 -10.87
CA SER A 187 4.77 -27.50 -10.76
C SER A 187 4.74 -28.56 -11.87
N SER A 188 4.32 -28.20 -13.09
CA SER A 188 4.39 -29.09 -14.24
C SER A 188 5.78 -29.01 -14.86
N GLU A 189 6.51 -30.12 -14.83
CA GLU A 189 7.85 -30.39 -15.38
C GLU A 189 7.94 -30.26 -16.92
N ALA A 190 7.34 -29.24 -17.52
CA ALA A 190 7.41 -28.99 -18.96
C ALA A 190 8.29 -27.77 -19.23
N GLU A 191 9.28 -27.95 -20.10
CA GLU A 191 10.32 -27.00 -20.53
C GLU A 191 9.81 -25.78 -21.32
N THR A 192 8.60 -25.30 -21.04
CA THR A 192 8.14 -23.99 -21.50
C THR A 192 8.37 -22.95 -20.39
N PRO A 193 8.64 -21.68 -20.72
CA PRO A 193 8.77 -20.64 -19.71
C PRO A 193 7.50 -20.65 -18.85
N THR A 194 7.64 -21.10 -17.60
CA THR A 194 6.52 -21.31 -16.70
C THR A 194 5.81 -19.98 -16.52
N GLU A 195 4.57 -19.86 -17.02
CA GLU A 195 3.75 -18.68 -16.78
C GLU A 195 3.67 -18.48 -15.26
N LYS A 196 4.19 -17.35 -14.79
CA LYS A 196 4.13 -16.98 -13.37
C LYS A 196 2.76 -16.39 -13.07
N ARG A 197 1.74 -17.25 -13.01
CA ARG A 197 0.34 -16.87 -12.91
C ARG A 197 -0.41 -17.76 -11.93
N ILE A 198 -1.30 -17.15 -11.16
CA ILE A 198 -2.34 -17.82 -10.37
C ILE A 198 -3.72 -17.36 -10.81
N PHE A 199 -4.71 -18.21 -10.62
CA PHE A 199 -6.09 -17.87 -10.91
C PHE A 199 -6.94 -17.96 -9.64
N PHE A 200 -7.62 -16.87 -9.30
CA PHE A 200 -8.60 -16.85 -8.21
C PHE A 200 -10.00 -17.09 -8.75
N GLU A 201 -10.46 -18.34 -8.63
CA GLU A 201 -11.79 -18.74 -9.08
C GLU A 201 -12.90 -18.01 -8.28
N SER A 202 -13.89 -17.51 -9.02
CA SER A 202 -15.16 -17.03 -8.48
C SER A 202 -16.26 -17.28 -9.50
N LYS A 203 -17.20 -18.17 -9.17
CA LYS A 203 -18.35 -18.50 -10.02
C LYS A 203 -19.28 -17.32 -10.31
N ARG A 204 -19.21 -16.27 -9.48
CA ARG A 204 -20.02 -15.05 -9.61
C ARG A 204 -19.34 -14.01 -10.49
N HIS A 205 -18.02 -14.14 -10.71
CA HIS A 205 -17.28 -13.25 -11.59
C HIS A 205 -17.62 -13.54 -13.07
N PRO A 206 -17.88 -12.53 -13.92
CA PRO A 206 -18.19 -12.72 -15.35
C PRO A 206 -17.12 -13.46 -16.17
N LYS A 207 -15.86 -13.48 -15.69
CA LYS A 207 -14.75 -14.25 -16.27
C LYS A 207 -14.41 -15.55 -15.51
N GLY A 208 -15.25 -15.96 -14.56
CA GLY A 208 -15.00 -17.13 -13.70
C GLY A 208 -13.95 -16.90 -12.62
N GLY A 209 -13.31 -15.73 -12.58
CA GLY A 209 -12.29 -15.37 -11.60
C GLY A 209 -11.36 -14.25 -12.09
N ILE A 210 -10.27 -14.05 -11.35
CA ILE A 210 -9.22 -13.06 -11.63
C ILE A 210 -7.89 -13.77 -11.83
N SER A 211 -7.22 -13.47 -12.94
CA SER A 211 -5.85 -13.91 -13.20
C SER A 211 -4.86 -12.95 -12.56
N VAL A 212 -3.88 -13.47 -11.81
CA VAL A 212 -2.82 -12.65 -11.19
C VAL A 212 -1.46 -13.17 -11.61
N GLN A 213 -0.60 -12.30 -12.15
CA GLN A 213 0.67 -12.70 -12.72
C GLN A 213 1.85 -11.82 -12.28
N LEU A 214 3.06 -12.36 -12.42
CA LEU A 214 4.34 -11.68 -12.17
C LEU A 214 5.08 -11.54 -13.51
N GLU A 215 4.83 -10.46 -14.23
CA GLU A 215 5.41 -10.21 -15.54
C GLU A 215 5.95 -8.78 -15.65
N ASN A 216 7.23 -8.67 -16.00
CA ASN A 216 7.83 -7.38 -16.29
C ASN A 216 7.32 -6.85 -17.62
N ARG A 217 6.63 -5.72 -17.58
CA ARG A 217 6.17 -5.01 -18.77
C ARG A 217 6.31 -3.51 -18.56
N GLN A 218 6.53 -2.79 -19.65
CA GLN A 218 6.54 -1.34 -19.63
C GLN A 218 5.17 -0.82 -19.13
N PRO A 219 5.11 0.03 -18.07
CA PRO A 219 3.88 0.26 -17.31
C PRO A 219 2.66 0.66 -18.14
N SER A 220 2.88 1.60 -19.07
CA SER A 220 1.85 2.24 -19.91
C SER A 220 1.75 1.65 -21.33
N SER A 221 2.50 0.59 -21.63
CA SER A 221 2.46 -0.02 -22.97
C SER A 221 1.09 -0.58 -23.31
N LYS A 222 0.70 -0.47 -24.58
CA LYS A 222 -0.58 -0.98 -25.08
C LYS A 222 -0.69 -2.49 -24.83
N LEU A 223 -1.84 -2.94 -24.32
CA LEU A 223 -2.15 -4.35 -24.15
C LEU A 223 -2.33 -5.04 -25.51
N ARG A 224 -1.79 -6.25 -25.63
CA ARG A 224 -1.78 -7.09 -26.85
C ARG A 224 -2.18 -8.53 -26.50
N GLY A 225 -2.35 -9.38 -27.51
CA GLY A 225 -2.67 -10.80 -27.32
C GLY A 225 -3.99 -10.99 -26.56
N GLU A 226 -4.00 -11.89 -25.58
CA GLU A 226 -5.18 -12.20 -24.75
C GLU A 226 -5.69 -11.01 -23.91
N HIS A 227 -4.84 -10.00 -23.67
CA HIS A 227 -5.22 -8.80 -22.93
C HIS A 227 -5.69 -7.66 -23.86
N ALA A 228 -5.67 -7.85 -25.19
CA ALA A 228 -6.13 -6.84 -26.13
C ALA A 228 -7.60 -6.47 -25.87
N GLY A 229 -7.91 -5.17 -25.94
CA GLY A 229 -9.27 -4.70 -25.69
C GLY A 229 -9.63 -4.55 -24.21
N LYS A 230 -8.79 -4.94 -23.25
CA LYS A 230 -8.97 -4.60 -21.81
C LYS A 230 -8.57 -3.15 -21.51
N LEU A 231 -9.17 -2.55 -20.49
CA LEU A 231 -8.78 -1.23 -19.97
C LEU A 231 -7.49 -1.40 -19.16
N LEU A 232 -6.42 -0.71 -19.58
CA LEU A 232 -5.18 -0.67 -18.79
C LEU A 232 -5.35 0.35 -17.67
N VAL A 233 -5.22 -0.13 -16.44
CA VAL A 233 -5.08 0.71 -15.24
C VAL A 233 -3.71 0.42 -14.66
N MET A 234 -2.97 1.43 -14.23
CA MET A 234 -1.64 1.22 -13.66
C MET A 234 -1.43 2.05 -12.41
N THR A 235 -0.64 1.53 -11.49
CA THR A 235 -0.08 2.31 -10.38
C THR A 235 1.29 2.83 -10.79
N TYR A 236 1.76 3.90 -10.14
CA TYR A 236 3.11 4.40 -10.29
C TYR A 236 3.59 4.90 -8.92
N PRO A 237 4.90 4.75 -8.60
CA PRO A 237 5.44 5.30 -7.36
C PRO A 237 5.39 6.83 -7.41
N TRP A 238 5.14 7.43 -6.25
CA TRP A 238 5.23 8.87 -6.08
C TRP A 238 5.79 9.22 -4.70
N ASP A 239 6.79 10.09 -4.69
CA ASP A 239 7.39 10.58 -3.45
C ASP A 239 6.54 11.67 -2.77
N GLY A 240 6.43 11.56 -1.44
CA GLY A 240 5.82 12.59 -0.61
C GLY A 240 6.57 13.92 -0.73
N ASN A 241 5.83 15.03 -0.76
CA ASN A 241 6.34 16.40 -0.92
C ASN A 241 6.98 16.72 -2.29
N ALA A 242 6.73 15.93 -3.33
CA ALA A 242 7.07 16.25 -4.72
C ALA A 242 5.82 16.45 -5.57
N HIS A 243 5.91 17.19 -6.68
CA HIS A 243 4.89 17.10 -7.73
C HIS A 243 4.95 15.74 -8.44
N PRO A 244 3.85 15.26 -9.06
CA PRO A 244 3.88 14.02 -9.83
C PRO A 244 4.99 14.07 -10.87
N GLY A 245 5.79 13.00 -10.93
CA GLY A 245 6.97 12.89 -11.79
C GLY A 245 8.30 13.17 -11.10
N ASN A 246 8.31 13.82 -9.93
CA ASN A 246 9.48 14.06 -9.08
C ASN A 246 10.74 14.48 -9.86
N GLU A 247 11.70 13.58 -10.09
CA GLU A 247 12.96 13.85 -10.80
C GLU A 247 12.76 14.30 -12.26
N PHE A 248 11.57 14.07 -12.83
CA PHE A 248 11.13 14.66 -14.09
C PHE A 248 11.33 16.18 -14.13
N TRP A 249 10.97 16.88 -13.04
CA TRP A 249 11.09 18.34 -12.93
C TRP A 249 12.55 18.82 -12.84
N LEU A 250 13.47 17.90 -12.55
CA LEU A 250 14.92 18.14 -12.54
C LEU A 250 15.60 17.72 -13.85
N GLY A 251 14.82 17.31 -14.87
CA GLY A 251 15.34 16.83 -16.16
C GLY A 251 15.90 15.41 -16.11
N SER A 252 15.72 14.68 -15.02
CA SER A 252 16.21 13.32 -14.85
C SER A 252 15.13 12.31 -15.24
N LEU A 253 15.10 11.97 -16.54
CA LEU A 253 13.97 11.27 -17.16
C LEU A 253 14.01 9.73 -17.09
N LYS A 254 15.10 9.14 -16.57
CA LYS A 254 15.36 7.69 -16.67
C LYS A 254 15.73 7.01 -15.34
N THR A 255 15.53 7.69 -14.22
CA THR A 255 16.08 7.26 -12.91
C THR A 255 15.17 6.36 -12.10
N SER A 256 13.86 6.50 -12.24
CA SER A 256 12.89 5.84 -11.36
C SER A 256 11.52 5.68 -12.05
N GLY A 257 10.55 5.12 -11.34
CA GLY A 257 9.17 4.98 -11.83
C GLY A 257 8.44 6.32 -11.99
N ASP A 258 8.80 7.32 -11.19
CA ASP A 258 8.24 8.67 -11.23
C ASP A 258 8.42 9.36 -12.60
N PRO A 259 9.64 9.59 -13.11
CA PRO A 259 9.84 10.18 -14.42
C PRO A 259 9.35 9.27 -15.54
N ALA A 260 9.35 7.94 -15.36
CA ALA A 260 8.80 7.03 -16.36
C ALA A 260 7.27 7.20 -16.52
N ALA A 261 6.54 7.40 -15.41
CA ALA A 261 5.12 7.71 -15.43
C ALA A 261 4.87 9.09 -16.05
N ALA A 262 5.63 10.11 -15.65
CA ALA A 262 5.56 11.45 -16.24
C ALA A 262 5.79 11.44 -17.76
N CYS A 263 6.85 10.77 -18.24
CA CYS A 263 7.21 10.77 -19.66
C CYS A 263 6.23 9.98 -20.54
N SER A 264 5.51 9.01 -19.98
CA SER A 264 4.65 8.10 -20.76
C SER A 264 3.15 8.34 -20.56
N THR A 265 2.80 9.33 -19.74
CA THR A 265 1.42 9.72 -19.45
C THR A 265 1.30 11.26 -19.41
N GLN A 266 0.19 11.78 -18.89
CA GLN A 266 -0.01 13.21 -18.61
C GLN A 266 -0.09 13.49 -17.11
N VAL A 267 0.50 12.63 -16.27
CA VAL A 267 0.29 12.71 -14.82
C VAL A 267 0.88 13.97 -14.19
N SER A 268 1.96 14.50 -14.76
CA SER A 268 2.60 15.74 -14.32
C SER A 268 1.69 16.96 -14.45
N GLU A 269 0.77 16.95 -15.41
CA GLU A 269 -0.24 17.99 -15.60
C GLU A 269 -1.55 17.64 -14.91
N LEU A 270 -2.05 16.41 -15.11
CA LEU A 270 -3.38 15.99 -14.64
C LEU A 270 -3.46 15.88 -13.13
N HIS A 271 -2.37 15.53 -12.43
CA HIS A 271 -2.35 15.40 -10.97
C HIS A 271 -1.70 16.61 -10.28
N ASN A 272 -1.46 17.72 -11.01
CA ASN A 272 -0.86 18.93 -10.45
C ASN A 272 -1.93 20.01 -10.20
N ALA A 273 -2.13 20.37 -8.93
CA ALA A 273 -3.12 21.36 -8.52
C ALA A 273 -2.86 22.79 -9.02
N HIS A 274 -1.64 23.10 -9.47
CA HIS A 274 -1.34 24.39 -10.11
C HIS A 274 -1.73 24.45 -11.58
N ILE A 275 -1.92 23.29 -12.23
CA ILE A 275 -2.23 23.19 -13.66
C ILE A 275 -3.69 22.75 -13.86
N ASN A 276 -4.10 21.69 -13.15
CA ASN A 276 -5.42 21.11 -13.26
C ASN A 276 -6.30 21.50 -12.06
N PRO A 277 -7.26 22.43 -12.21
CA PRO A 277 -8.16 22.83 -11.13
C PRO A 277 -9.08 21.69 -10.68
N ALA A 278 -9.18 20.59 -11.45
CA ALA A 278 -9.91 19.41 -11.02
C ALA A 278 -9.21 18.68 -9.85
N VAL A 279 -7.92 18.91 -9.61
CA VAL A 279 -7.20 18.41 -8.43
C VAL A 279 -7.53 19.32 -7.24
N SER A 280 -8.70 19.08 -6.66
CA SER A 280 -9.22 19.86 -5.54
C SER A 280 -10.07 18.99 -4.61
N GLY A 281 -10.25 19.45 -3.38
CA GLY A 281 -11.08 18.74 -2.38
C GLY A 281 -12.52 18.49 -2.84
N HIS A 282 -13.06 19.35 -3.72
CA HIS A 282 -14.41 19.18 -4.27
C HIS A 282 -14.54 17.90 -5.12
N ASN A 283 -13.46 17.52 -5.82
CA ASN A 283 -13.44 16.35 -6.69
C ASN A 283 -12.87 15.11 -6.01
N THR A 284 -12.58 15.17 -4.71
CA THR A 284 -12.09 14.02 -3.95
C THR A 284 -13.07 12.86 -4.05
N ARG A 285 -12.53 11.71 -4.45
CA ARG A 285 -13.23 10.44 -4.47
C ARG A 285 -12.76 9.57 -3.31
N VAL A 286 -13.68 8.81 -2.74
CA VAL A 286 -13.43 7.87 -1.65
C VAL A 286 -13.76 6.47 -2.14
N THR A 287 -12.80 5.57 -2.04
CA THR A 287 -13.00 4.12 -2.20
C THR A 287 -13.38 3.51 -0.86
N GLY A 288 -14.45 2.72 -0.82
CA GLY A 288 -14.79 1.97 0.39
C GLY A 288 -15.93 0.97 0.16
N ARG A 289 -16.70 0.69 1.21
CA ARG A 289 -17.78 -0.33 1.19
C ARG A 289 -18.86 -0.09 0.11
N TYR A 290 -18.98 1.13 -0.39
CA TYR A 290 -19.95 1.54 -1.42
C TYR A 290 -19.32 1.73 -2.81
N GLY A 291 -18.11 1.20 -3.02
CA GLY A 291 -17.32 1.42 -4.23
C GLY A 291 -16.65 2.80 -4.21
N LEU A 292 -16.45 3.37 -5.40
CA LEU A 292 -15.88 4.71 -5.59
C LEU A 292 -16.99 5.76 -5.64
N LYS A 293 -16.97 6.73 -4.73
CA LYS A 293 -17.95 7.82 -4.64
C LYS A 293 -17.27 9.17 -4.47
N THR A 294 -17.97 10.28 -4.75
CA THR A 294 -17.51 11.59 -4.23
C THR A 294 -17.48 11.56 -2.70
N LEU A 295 -16.66 12.43 -2.10
CA LEU A 295 -16.65 12.59 -0.63
C LEU A 295 -18.06 12.89 -0.07
N ASN A 296 -18.84 13.73 -0.76
CA ASN A 296 -20.20 14.08 -0.33
C ASN A 296 -21.15 12.87 -0.37
N GLU A 297 -21.18 12.14 -1.49
CA GLU A 297 -21.99 10.92 -1.61
C GLU A 297 -21.59 9.86 -0.58
N TYR A 298 -20.29 9.71 -0.33
CA TYR A 298 -19.79 8.74 0.64
C TYR A 298 -20.23 9.11 2.07
N ALA A 299 -20.09 10.39 2.45
CA ALA A 299 -20.53 10.88 3.76
C ALA A 299 -22.04 10.69 3.97
N ALA A 300 -22.85 10.97 2.94
CA ALA A 300 -24.29 10.73 2.97
C ALA A 300 -24.66 9.25 3.13
N ALA A 301 -23.87 8.33 2.57
CA ALA A 301 -24.09 6.90 2.70
C ALA A 301 -23.64 6.33 4.06
N LEU A 302 -22.87 7.08 4.87
CA LEU A 302 -22.51 6.66 6.23
C LEU A 302 -23.61 6.95 7.26
N THR A 303 -24.52 7.89 6.95
CA THR A 303 -25.60 8.32 7.85
C THR A 303 -26.90 7.55 7.64
N THR A 304 -26.95 6.67 6.63
CA THR A 304 -28.05 5.76 6.32
C THR A 304 -27.74 4.34 6.77
#